data_AF-A0A7C7QQ49-F1
#
_entry.id   AF-A0A7C7QQ49-F1
#
_cell.length_a   1.000
_cell.length_b   1.000
_cell.length_c   1.000
_cell.angle_alpha   90.00
_cell.angle_beta   90.00
_cell.angle_gamma   90.00
#
_symmetry.space_group_name_H-M   'P 1'
#
loop_
_entity.id
_entity.type
_entity.pdbx_description
1 polymer ?
#
loop_
_entity_poly.entity_id
_entity_poly.type
_entity_poly.pdbx_seq_one_letter_code
_entity_poly.pdbx_strand_id
1 'polypeptide(L)'
;IASSPTSTAAAFSPETAVPGQARASQPAPTGVLAQPVSAEEMFTEFICPCCGKPIGDCTCGMASERRGFVTGLVSAGKNKLEIYLAYAEQYGLDTFASQEVKKEVREYKLANAPDERPQIVLEPQKVDLGNVSPGEGKVETSITIKNTGQKNLIVDSLSTSCGCTTVSVINNGQEGPVFGTGTPSGDWATTIRPGETAELRIYYDPNFHKDARGPMVREIYVSSNDPVDPVVKASIELNQVD
;
A
#
# COMPACT_ATOMS: atom_id res chain seq x y z
N ILE A 1 33.04 -63.31 -4.32
CA ILE A 1 32.74 -62.51 -5.51
C ILE A 1 32.02 -61.26 -5.01
N ALA A 2 32.65 -60.08 -5.15
CA ALA A 2 32.21 -58.72 -4.81
C ALA A 2 31.78 -58.47 -3.33
N SER A 3 32.59 -57.87 -2.45
CA SER A 3 33.11 -56.47 -2.39
C SER A 3 32.04 -55.43 -2.03
N SER A 4 32.03 -54.99 -0.76
CA SER A 4 31.51 -53.69 -0.32
C SER A 4 32.50 -53.06 0.67
N PRO A 5 32.96 -51.81 0.45
CA PRO A 5 33.97 -51.18 1.28
C PRO A 5 33.36 -50.36 2.43
N THR A 6 34.14 -50.28 3.49
CA THR A 6 34.05 -49.33 4.61
C THR A 6 34.10 -47.88 4.11
N SER A 7 33.21 -47.02 4.61
CA SER A 7 33.36 -45.56 4.46
C SER A 7 33.38 -44.90 5.83
N THR A 8 34.51 -44.27 6.09
CA THR A 8 34.92 -43.56 7.29
C THR A 8 34.09 -42.29 7.50
N ALA A 9 33.72 -42.04 8.75
CA ALA A 9 33.11 -40.79 9.20
C ALA A 9 34.08 -39.61 9.05
N ALA A 10 33.62 -38.53 8.41
CA ALA A 10 34.31 -37.24 8.40
C ALA A 10 33.62 -36.29 9.39
N ALA A 11 34.43 -35.75 10.30
CA ALA A 11 34.04 -34.76 11.29
C ALA A 11 33.65 -33.44 10.62
N PHE A 12 32.49 -32.89 10.99
CA PHE A 12 32.09 -31.53 10.66
C PHE A 12 32.81 -30.56 11.62
N SER A 13 33.69 -29.73 11.08
CA SER A 13 34.22 -28.55 11.77
C SER A 13 33.16 -27.45 11.81
N PRO A 14 33.02 -26.70 12.91
CA PRO A 14 32.11 -25.56 12.97
C PRO A 14 32.73 -24.37 12.22
N GLU A 15 32.08 -23.95 11.14
CA GLU A 15 32.44 -22.73 10.43
C GLU A 15 32.07 -21.51 11.29
N THR A 16 33.06 -20.70 11.60
CA THR A 16 32.95 -19.49 12.40
C THR A 16 32.06 -18.47 11.71
N ALA A 17 30.96 -18.08 12.36
CA ALA A 17 30.10 -16.99 11.92
C ALA A 17 30.90 -15.69 11.82
N VAL A 18 30.97 -15.11 10.62
CA VAL A 18 31.50 -13.77 10.38
C VAL A 18 30.51 -12.76 10.96
N PRO A 19 30.93 -11.80 11.80
CA PRO A 19 30.02 -10.78 12.32
C PRO A 19 29.50 -9.90 11.17
N GLY A 20 28.19 -9.75 11.10
CA GLY A 20 27.52 -8.87 10.15
C GLY A 20 28.08 -7.46 10.25
N GLN A 21 28.62 -6.97 9.14
CA GLN A 21 29.02 -5.57 9.00
C GLN A 21 27.77 -4.71 9.17
N ALA A 22 27.80 -3.80 10.14
CA ALA A 22 26.82 -2.74 10.25
C ALA A 22 26.82 -1.95 8.92
N ARG A 23 25.66 -1.91 8.23
CA ARG A 23 25.48 -1.02 7.08
C ARG A 23 25.71 0.40 7.56
N ALA A 24 26.75 1.04 7.03
CA ALA A 24 26.99 2.46 7.23
C ALA A 24 25.76 3.24 6.75
N SER A 25 25.24 4.12 7.61
CA SER A 25 24.20 5.08 7.24
C SER A 25 24.68 5.86 6.01
N GLN A 26 23.91 5.80 4.92
CA GLN A 26 24.22 6.57 3.72
C GLN A 26 24.25 8.08 4.07
N PRO A 27 25.14 8.87 3.45
CA PRO A 27 25.16 10.31 3.67
C PRO A 27 23.82 10.92 3.25
N ALA A 28 23.38 11.93 4.02
CA ALA A 28 22.17 12.70 3.74
C ALA A 28 22.16 13.19 2.28
N PRO A 29 21.00 13.21 1.61
CA PRO A 29 20.90 13.65 0.23
C PRO A 29 21.40 15.10 0.10
N THR A 30 22.46 15.31 -0.68
CA THR A 30 22.98 16.64 -0.99
C THR A 30 22.49 17.12 -2.35
N GLY A 31 21.89 18.32 -2.37
CA GLY A 31 21.47 19.04 -3.58
C GLY A 31 19.99 18.87 -3.91
N VAL A 32 19.28 20.01 -4.10
CA VAL A 32 17.83 20.16 -4.38
C VAL A 32 16.88 19.70 -3.26
N LEU A 33 17.14 18.57 -2.62
CA LEU A 33 16.28 18.01 -1.56
C LEU A 33 16.38 18.70 -0.20
N ALA A 34 17.34 19.62 -0.02
CA ALA A 34 17.65 20.31 1.24
C ALA A 34 17.24 21.81 1.29
N GLN A 35 16.56 22.32 0.25
CA GLN A 35 16.08 23.71 0.25
C GLN A 35 14.82 23.86 1.11
N PRO A 36 14.59 25.03 1.75
CA PRO A 36 13.31 25.31 2.39
C PRO A 36 12.20 25.22 1.34
N VAL A 37 11.20 24.41 1.66
CA VAL A 37 10.09 24.11 0.77
C VAL A 37 8.85 24.83 1.28
N SER A 38 8.14 25.55 0.42
CA SER A 38 6.83 26.08 0.79
C SER A 38 5.77 24.97 0.73
N ALA A 39 4.74 25.07 1.58
CA ALA A 39 3.66 24.09 1.56
C ALA A 39 2.91 24.11 0.21
N GLU A 40 2.75 25.29 -0.37
CA GLU A 40 2.08 25.52 -1.65
C GLU A 40 2.78 24.79 -2.81
N GLU A 41 4.12 24.81 -2.85
CA GLU A 41 4.90 24.06 -3.84
C GLU A 41 4.62 22.54 -3.71
N MET A 42 4.62 22.03 -2.48
CA MET A 42 4.36 20.60 -2.24
C MET A 42 2.94 20.16 -2.57
N PHE A 43 1.96 21.05 -2.53
CA PHE A 43 0.59 20.68 -2.85
C PHE A 43 0.41 20.26 -4.32
N THR A 44 1.32 20.69 -5.20
CA THR A 44 1.31 20.30 -6.62
C THR A 44 1.94 18.94 -6.88
N GLU A 45 2.71 18.43 -5.93
CA GLU A 45 3.45 17.17 -6.03
C GLU A 45 2.55 15.94 -5.78
N PHE A 46 1.39 16.15 -5.15
CA PHE A 46 0.49 15.09 -4.73
C PHE A 46 -0.89 15.22 -5.35
N ILE A 47 -1.39 14.12 -5.92
CA ILE A 47 -2.71 13.98 -6.51
C ILE A 47 -3.72 13.49 -5.46
N CYS A 48 -4.87 14.16 -5.43
CA CYS A 48 -6.01 13.76 -4.62
C CYS A 48 -6.75 12.59 -5.30
N PRO A 49 -6.96 11.46 -4.62
CA PRO A 49 -7.64 10.30 -5.22
C PRO A 49 -9.12 10.57 -5.55
N CYS A 50 -9.74 11.56 -4.91
CA CYS A 50 -11.15 11.87 -5.13
C CYS A 50 -11.42 12.50 -6.50
N CYS A 51 -10.53 13.40 -6.97
CA CYS A 51 -10.77 14.18 -8.19
C CYS A 51 -9.64 14.07 -9.23
N GLY A 52 -8.55 13.36 -8.92
CA GLY A 52 -7.40 13.21 -9.80
C GLY A 52 -6.59 14.49 -10.01
N LYS A 53 -6.91 15.57 -9.28
CA LYS A 53 -6.20 16.85 -9.33
C LYS A 53 -5.18 16.96 -8.19
N PRO A 54 -4.16 17.82 -8.33
CA PRO A 54 -3.32 18.21 -7.22
C PRO A 54 -4.11 18.58 -5.96
N ILE A 55 -3.58 18.25 -4.77
CA ILE A 55 -4.24 18.58 -3.49
C ILE A 55 -4.36 20.10 -3.28
N GLY A 56 -3.58 20.91 -4.00
CA GLY A 56 -3.69 22.37 -4.03
C GLY A 56 -4.96 22.89 -4.70
N ASP A 57 -5.51 22.15 -5.66
CA ASP A 57 -6.52 22.64 -6.61
C ASP A 57 -7.96 22.50 -6.12
N CYS A 58 -8.17 21.95 -4.92
CA CYS A 58 -9.51 21.73 -4.36
C CYS A 58 -9.58 22.09 -2.87
N THR A 59 -10.76 22.47 -2.38
CA THR A 59 -10.99 22.86 -0.98
C THR A 59 -11.85 21.87 -0.20
N CYS A 60 -12.07 20.67 -0.73
CA CYS A 60 -12.83 19.62 -0.04
C CYS A 60 -12.10 19.11 1.22
N GLY A 61 -12.83 18.43 2.10
CA GLY A 61 -12.29 17.92 3.38
C GLY A 61 -11.05 17.04 3.21
N MET A 62 -11.06 16.10 2.26
CA MET A 62 -9.91 15.22 1.99
C MET A 62 -8.67 15.97 1.50
N ALA A 63 -8.85 16.95 0.60
CA ALA A 63 -7.75 17.79 0.15
C ALA A 63 -7.24 18.66 1.31
N SER A 64 -8.14 19.18 2.15
CA SER A 64 -7.79 19.97 3.34
C SER A 64 -6.97 19.16 4.34
N GLU A 65 -7.35 17.90 4.61
CA GLU A 65 -6.60 16.99 5.50
C GLU A 65 -5.18 16.73 4.98
N ARG A 66 -5.07 16.36 3.70
CA ARG A 66 -3.77 16.11 3.04
C ARG A 66 -2.88 17.35 3.00
N ARG A 67 -3.44 18.53 2.72
CA ARG A 67 -2.71 19.80 2.82
C ARG A 67 -2.28 20.09 4.24
N GLY A 68 -3.16 19.90 5.23
CA GLY A 68 -2.83 20.06 6.64
C GLY A 68 -1.66 19.17 7.08
N PHE A 69 -1.63 17.91 6.62
CA PHE A 69 -0.51 17.00 6.85
C PHE A 69 0.81 17.55 6.27
N VAL A 70 0.81 17.97 4.99
CA VAL A 70 1.98 18.55 4.33
C VAL A 70 2.43 19.85 5.01
N THR A 71 1.51 20.76 5.31
CA THR A 71 1.78 22.02 6.02
C THR A 71 2.39 21.76 7.40
N GLY A 72 1.92 20.74 8.11
CA GLY A 72 2.49 20.32 9.39
C GLY A 72 3.95 19.88 9.27
N LEU A 73 4.29 19.09 8.25
CA LEU A 73 5.67 18.66 7.99
C LEU A 73 6.59 19.83 7.62
N VAL A 74 6.13 20.73 6.74
CA VAL A 74 6.86 21.95 6.38
C VAL A 74 7.09 22.83 7.62
N SER A 75 6.07 23.01 8.44
CA SER A 75 6.16 23.77 9.71
C SER A 75 7.11 23.13 10.71
N ALA A 76 7.29 21.80 10.65
CA ALA A 76 8.28 21.06 11.43
C ALA A 76 9.70 21.10 10.84
N GLY A 77 9.93 21.88 9.77
CA GLY A 77 11.24 22.05 9.13
C GLY A 77 11.69 20.84 8.31
N LYS A 78 10.76 19.96 7.90
CA LYS A 78 11.07 18.80 7.07
C LYS A 78 11.48 19.21 5.66
N ASN A 79 12.49 18.53 5.15
CA ASN A 79 12.97 18.75 3.79
C ASN A 79 12.10 18.02 2.76
N LYS A 80 12.33 18.26 1.46
CA LYS A 80 11.48 17.73 0.38
C LYS A 80 11.40 16.20 0.40
N LEU A 81 12.54 15.52 0.60
CA LEU A 81 12.57 14.06 0.67
C LEU A 81 11.84 13.53 1.90
N GLU A 82 12.04 14.14 3.07
CA GLU A 82 11.33 13.74 4.29
C GLU A 82 9.81 13.88 4.13
N ILE A 83 9.35 14.94 3.47
CA ILE A 83 7.92 15.14 3.18
C ILE A 83 7.42 14.06 2.22
N TYR A 84 8.15 13.78 1.14
CA TYR A 84 7.80 12.70 0.22
C TYR A 84 7.72 11.34 0.91
N LEU A 85 8.71 10.99 1.73
CA LEU A 85 8.72 9.72 2.45
C LEU A 85 7.54 9.62 3.43
N ALA A 86 7.28 10.68 4.21
CA ALA A 86 6.15 10.71 5.12
C ALA A 86 4.79 10.65 4.40
N TYR A 87 4.67 11.31 3.24
CA TYR A 87 3.45 11.28 2.45
C TYR A 87 3.23 9.90 1.81
N ALA A 88 4.28 9.27 1.29
CA ALA A 88 4.24 7.91 0.76
C ALA A 88 3.89 6.88 1.85
N GLU A 89 4.38 7.08 3.07
CA GLU A 89 4.05 6.25 4.22
C GLU A 89 2.57 6.36 4.59
N GLN A 90 2.03 7.57 4.61
CA GLN A 90 0.65 7.82 5.01
C GLN A 90 -0.38 7.47 3.92
N TYR A 91 -0.07 7.73 2.65
CA TYR A 91 -1.05 7.71 1.57
C TYR A 91 -0.66 6.83 0.36
N GLY A 92 0.56 6.28 0.35
CA GLY A 92 1.06 5.44 -0.73
C GLY A 92 1.81 6.18 -1.83
N LEU A 93 2.55 5.42 -2.65
CA LEU A 93 3.35 5.96 -3.75
C LEU A 93 2.51 6.34 -4.99
N ASP A 94 1.28 5.83 -5.10
CA ASP A 94 0.39 6.12 -6.23
C ASP A 94 -0.20 7.53 -6.20
N THR A 95 0.00 8.28 -5.11
CA THR A 95 -0.50 9.64 -4.97
C THR A 95 0.44 10.70 -5.54
N PHE A 96 1.63 10.33 -6.02
CA PHE A 96 2.57 11.29 -6.59
C PHE A 96 2.14 11.71 -8.00
N ALA A 97 2.21 13.01 -8.28
CA ALA A 97 1.86 13.56 -9.58
C ALA A 97 2.86 13.17 -10.67
N SER A 98 4.16 13.10 -10.34
CA SER A 98 5.23 12.70 -11.25
C SER A 98 5.59 11.21 -11.06
N GLN A 99 5.71 10.49 -12.18
CA GLN A 99 6.19 9.11 -12.17
C GLN A 99 7.69 9.04 -11.86
N GLU A 100 8.45 10.06 -12.23
CA GLU A 100 9.87 10.20 -11.92
C GLU A 100 10.07 10.34 -10.42
N VAL A 101 9.35 11.26 -9.75
CA VAL A 101 9.41 11.42 -8.29
C VAL A 101 8.96 10.14 -7.58
N LYS A 102 7.86 9.52 -8.03
CA LYS A 102 7.40 8.22 -7.50
C LYS A 102 8.51 7.18 -7.54
N LYS A 103 9.19 7.05 -8.68
CA LYS A 103 10.28 6.10 -8.89
C LYS A 103 11.47 6.41 -7.97
N GLU A 104 11.89 7.66 -7.90
CA GLU A 104 13.01 8.09 -7.05
C GLU A 104 12.74 7.80 -5.57
N VAL A 105 11.55 8.13 -5.07
CA VAL A 105 11.15 7.86 -3.68
C VAL A 105 11.13 6.35 -3.42
N ARG A 106 10.59 5.55 -4.34
CA ARG A 106 10.57 4.10 -4.21
C ARG A 106 11.97 3.48 -4.21
N GLU A 107 12.85 3.95 -5.09
CA GLU A 107 14.26 3.52 -5.14
C GLU A 107 15.00 3.89 -3.85
N TYR A 108 14.78 5.09 -3.32
CA TYR A 108 15.31 5.48 -2.01
C TYR A 108 14.83 4.56 -0.89
N LYS A 109 13.51 4.29 -0.82
CA LYS A 109 12.96 3.35 0.17
C LYS A 109 13.57 1.96 0.03
N LEU A 110 13.69 1.46 -1.21
CA LEU A 110 14.27 0.15 -1.47
C LEU A 110 15.74 0.06 -1.03
N ALA A 111 16.54 1.09 -1.32
CA ALA A 111 17.95 1.15 -0.93
C ALA A 111 18.16 1.20 0.59
N ASN A 112 17.18 1.70 1.33
CA ASN A 112 17.24 1.86 2.79
C ASN A 112 16.42 0.79 3.55
N ALA A 113 15.70 -0.08 2.85
CA ALA A 113 14.95 -1.16 3.46
C ALA A 113 15.87 -2.31 3.89
N PRO A 114 15.48 -3.08 4.94
CA PRO A 114 16.17 -4.34 5.27
C PRO A 114 16.10 -5.34 4.11
N ASP A 115 17.15 -6.14 3.94
CA ASP A 115 17.19 -7.18 2.89
C ASP A 115 16.08 -8.22 3.09
N GLU A 116 15.88 -8.65 4.33
CA GLU A 116 14.73 -9.45 4.75
C GLU A 116 13.60 -8.54 5.25
N ARG A 117 12.56 -8.40 4.44
CA ARG A 117 11.40 -7.55 4.71
C ARG A 117 10.10 -8.21 4.24
N PRO A 118 8.92 -7.80 4.74
CA PRO A 118 7.66 -8.16 4.10
C PRO A 118 7.56 -7.48 2.74
N GLN A 119 6.83 -8.11 1.80
CA GLN A 119 6.56 -7.53 0.49
C GLN A 119 5.12 -7.82 0.09
N ILE A 120 4.28 -6.78 0.03
CA ILE A 120 2.87 -6.92 -0.31
C ILE A 120 2.67 -6.88 -1.83
N VAL A 121 1.87 -7.81 -2.35
CA VAL A 121 1.40 -7.82 -3.74
C VAL A 121 -0.11 -8.06 -3.75
N LEU A 122 -0.84 -7.26 -4.53
CA LEU A 122 -2.25 -7.46 -4.82
C LEU A 122 -2.40 -8.04 -6.21
N GLU A 123 -3.12 -9.16 -6.35
CA GLU A 123 -3.31 -9.83 -7.64
C GLU A 123 -4.73 -10.40 -7.81
N PRO A 124 -5.49 -9.96 -8.83
CA PRO A 124 -5.16 -8.87 -9.76
C PRO A 124 -5.25 -7.49 -9.07
N GLN A 125 -4.56 -6.47 -9.59
CA GLN A 125 -4.73 -5.10 -9.08
C GLN A 125 -6.01 -4.41 -9.59
N LYS A 126 -6.66 -4.97 -10.62
CA LYS A 126 -7.87 -4.42 -11.23
C LYS A 126 -8.85 -5.55 -11.53
N VAL A 127 -10.11 -5.35 -11.15
CA VAL A 127 -11.21 -6.27 -11.47
C VAL A 127 -12.30 -5.50 -12.22
N ASP A 128 -12.78 -6.06 -13.33
CA ASP A 128 -13.93 -5.53 -14.06
C ASP A 128 -15.18 -6.32 -13.64
N LEU A 129 -16.16 -5.62 -13.05
CA LEU A 129 -17.45 -6.18 -12.65
C LEU A 129 -18.45 -6.18 -13.81
N GLY A 130 -18.11 -5.57 -14.95
CA GLY A 130 -18.99 -5.42 -16.10
C GLY A 130 -20.17 -4.50 -15.79
N ASN A 131 -21.35 -4.90 -16.26
CA ASN A 131 -22.59 -4.18 -15.97
C ASN A 131 -23.12 -4.58 -14.58
N VAL A 132 -23.46 -3.59 -13.76
CA VAL A 132 -24.07 -3.81 -12.45
C VAL A 132 -25.41 -3.10 -12.38
N SER A 133 -26.47 -3.84 -12.07
CA SER A 133 -27.82 -3.30 -11.87
C SER A 133 -28.17 -3.20 -10.38
N PRO A 134 -28.76 -2.09 -9.90
CA PRO A 134 -29.32 -2.00 -8.56
C PRO A 134 -30.30 -3.13 -8.20
N GLY A 135 -31.01 -3.67 -9.19
CA GLY A 135 -31.97 -4.76 -9.01
C GLY A 135 -31.34 -6.11 -8.69
N GLU A 136 -30.06 -6.31 -8.99
CA GLU A 136 -29.30 -7.54 -8.72
C GLU A 136 -28.71 -7.57 -7.31
N GLY A 137 -28.79 -6.45 -6.57
CA GLY A 137 -28.28 -6.33 -5.21
C GLY A 137 -26.78 -6.04 -5.15
N LYS A 138 -26.16 -6.37 -4.01
CA LYS A 138 -24.73 -6.13 -3.79
C LYS A 138 -23.89 -7.09 -4.62
N VAL A 139 -22.81 -6.56 -5.19
CA VAL A 139 -21.84 -7.36 -5.96
C VAL A 139 -20.63 -7.64 -5.06
N GLU A 140 -20.14 -8.86 -5.13
CA GLU A 140 -18.95 -9.31 -4.39
C GLU A 140 -17.87 -9.74 -5.36
N THR A 141 -16.62 -9.38 -5.03
CA THR A 141 -15.44 -9.90 -5.72
C THR A 141 -14.27 -10.01 -4.75
N SER A 142 -13.18 -10.60 -5.21
CA SER A 142 -12.01 -10.87 -4.38
C SER A 142 -10.71 -10.65 -5.13
N ILE A 143 -9.71 -10.12 -4.43
CA ILE A 143 -8.33 -9.97 -4.89
C ILE A 143 -7.42 -10.73 -3.93
N THR A 144 -6.35 -11.35 -4.43
CA THR A 144 -5.38 -12.02 -3.56
C THR A 144 -4.39 -11.01 -3.00
N ILE A 145 -4.21 -10.99 -1.68
CA ILE A 145 -3.07 -10.37 -1.01
C ILE A 145 -1.99 -11.44 -0.85
N LYS A 146 -0.79 -11.19 -1.37
CA LYS A 146 0.36 -12.11 -1.27
C LYS A 146 1.47 -11.45 -0.47
N ASN A 147 2.09 -12.21 0.44
CA ASN A 147 3.38 -11.82 1.01
C ASN A 147 4.51 -12.50 0.23
N THR A 148 5.14 -11.75 -0.66
CA THR A 148 6.28 -12.22 -1.47
C THR A 148 7.64 -11.99 -0.78
N GLY A 149 7.61 -11.43 0.43
CA GLY A 149 8.79 -11.13 1.22
C GLY A 149 9.25 -12.30 2.09
N GLN A 150 10.18 -12.00 2.99
CA GLN A 150 10.84 -12.97 3.87
C GLN A 150 10.49 -12.76 5.35
N LYS A 151 9.71 -11.71 5.67
CA LYS A 151 9.17 -11.45 7.01
C LYS A 151 7.66 -11.40 6.99
N ASN A 152 7.04 -11.51 8.17
CA ASN A 152 5.60 -11.41 8.34
C ASN A 152 5.09 -10.06 7.81
N LEU A 153 4.14 -10.11 6.90
CA LEU A 153 3.38 -8.97 6.42
C LEU A 153 2.21 -8.75 7.38
N ILE A 154 2.11 -7.55 7.92
CA ILE A 154 1.03 -7.13 8.80
C ILE A 154 0.19 -6.15 8.00
N VAL A 155 -1.07 -6.48 7.75
CA VAL A 155 -2.08 -5.56 7.19
C VAL A 155 -2.88 -5.03 8.36
N ASP A 156 -2.93 -3.71 8.52
CA ASP A 156 -3.50 -3.03 9.70
C ASP A 156 -4.55 -1.97 9.36
N SER A 157 -4.71 -1.63 8.09
CA SER A 157 -5.72 -0.68 7.65
C SER A 157 -6.22 -0.98 6.26
N LEU A 158 -7.53 -0.83 6.08
CA LEU A 158 -8.21 -0.91 4.80
C LEU A 158 -9.06 0.35 4.64
N SER A 159 -9.08 0.94 3.45
CA SER A 159 -9.99 2.04 3.14
C SER A 159 -10.42 2.01 1.68
N THR A 160 -11.54 2.67 1.39
CA THR A 160 -12.09 2.76 0.03
C THR A 160 -12.30 4.21 -0.36
N SER A 161 -12.25 4.49 -1.67
CA SER A 161 -12.45 5.84 -2.20
C SER A 161 -13.89 6.35 -2.10
N CYS A 162 -14.87 5.46 -1.88
CA CYS A 162 -16.28 5.80 -1.81
C CYS A 162 -17.05 4.84 -0.89
N GLY A 163 -18.04 5.36 -0.16
CA GLY A 163 -18.89 4.59 0.76
C GLY A 163 -19.77 3.53 0.10
N CYS A 164 -19.93 3.55 -1.23
CA CYS A 164 -20.58 2.46 -1.98
C CYS A 164 -19.70 1.21 -2.10
N THR A 165 -18.46 1.24 -1.61
CA THR A 165 -17.55 0.10 -1.59
C THR A 165 -17.03 -0.14 -0.18
N THR A 166 -17.13 -1.39 0.27
CA THR A 166 -16.57 -1.85 1.55
C THR A 166 -15.71 -3.07 1.33
N VAL A 167 -14.78 -3.34 2.25
CA VAL A 167 -13.77 -4.39 2.10
C VAL A 167 -13.48 -5.10 3.42
N SER A 168 -13.07 -6.36 3.33
CA SER A 168 -12.58 -7.15 4.47
C SER A 168 -11.40 -8.02 4.01
N VAL A 169 -10.62 -8.53 4.97
CA VAL A 169 -9.59 -9.54 4.68
C VAL A 169 -10.02 -10.88 5.26
N ILE A 170 -10.00 -11.92 4.43
CA ILE A 170 -10.14 -13.31 4.85
C ILE A 170 -8.76 -13.93 4.90
N ASN A 171 -8.34 -14.29 6.10
CA ASN A 171 -7.05 -14.93 6.34
C ASN A 171 -7.28 -16.23 7.10
N ASN A 172 -6.68 -17.33 6.64
CA ASN A 172 -6.88 -18.66 7.21
C ASN A 172 -8.35 -19.07 7.37
N GLY A 173 -9.20 -18.66 6.42
CA GLY A 173 -10.64 -18.97 6.41
C GLY A 173 -11.49 -18.13 7.36
N GLN A 174 -10.90 -17.17 8.09
CA GLN A 174 -11.62 -16.26 8.96
C GLN A 174 -11.70 -14.88 8.32
N GLU A 175 -12.93 -14.37 8.17
CA GLU A 175 -13.17 -13.01 7.71
C GLU A 175 -12.99 -12.00 8.86
N GLY A 176 -12.23 -10.95 8.59
CA GLY A 176 -12.05 -9.82 9.50
C GLY A 176 -13.23 -8.83 9.48
N PRO A 177 -13.08 -7.69 10.17
CA PRO A 177 -14.06 -6.60 10.11
C PRO A 177 -14.21 -6.05 8.69
N VAL A 178 -15.35 -5.40 8.45
CA VAL A 178 -15.64 -4.70 7.18
C VAL A 178 -15.30 -3.22 7.35
N PHE A 179 -14.51 -2.70 6.40
CA PHE A 179 -14.03 -1.32 6.36
C PHE A 179 -14.53 -0.60 5.11
N GLY A 180 -14.69 0.72 5.18
CA GLY A 180 -15.02 1.58 4.05
C GLY A 180 -14.43 2.98 4.21
N THR A 181 -14.91 3.94 3.42
CA THR A 181 -14.45 5.34 3.53
C THR A 181 -14.70 5.89 4.94
N GLY A 182 -13.63 6.34 5.61
CA GLY A 182 -13.72 6.95 6.93
C GLY A 182 -13.93 5.97 8.08
N THR A 183 -13.89 4.65 7.84
CA THR A 183 -13.94 3.65 8.92
C THR A 183 -12.57 3.57 9.61
N PRO A 184 -12.47 3.84 10.93
CA PRO A 184 -11.21 3.68 11.64
C PRO A 184 -10.82 2.20 11.78
N SER A 185 -9.54 1.89 11.60
CA SER A 185 -9.04 0.52 11.73
C SER A 185 -8.88 0.08 13.19
N GLY A 186 -8.71 1.03 14.13
CA GLY A 186 -8.48 0.73 15.54
C GLY A 186 -7.22 -0.10 15.75
N ASP A 187 -7.30 -1.11 16.62
CA ASP A 187 -6.20 -2.05 16.90
C ASP A 187 -6.26 -3.31 16.01
N TRP A 188 -7.09 -3.31 14.96
CA TRP A 188 -7.19 -4.46 14.07
C TRP A 188 -5.92 -4.62 13.22
N ALA A 189 -5.42 -5.85 13.15
CA ALA A 189 -4.41 -6.24 12.19
C ALA A 189 -4.53 -7.73 11.85
N THR A 190 -4.03 -8.12 10.68
CA THR A 190 -3.90 -9.51 10.26
C THR A 190 -2.51 -9.79 9.73
N THR A 191 -1.98 -10.97 10.03
CA THR A 191 -0.61 -11.37 9.65
C THR A 191 -0.63 -12.41 8.54
N ILE A 192 0.09 -12.14 7.45
CA ILE A 192 0.32 -13.05 6.34
C ILE A 192 1.80 -13.45 6.36
N ARG A 193 2.10 -14.73 6.57
CA ARG A 193 3.49 -15.19 6.66
C ARG A 193 4.19 -15.16 5.29
N PRO A 194 5.52 -15.20 5.24
CA PRO A 194 6.27 -15.32 3.98
C PRO A 194 5.72 -16.45 3.09
N GLY A 195 5.40 -16.12 1.83
CA GLY A 195 4.85 -17.06 0.85
C GLY A 195 3.36 -17.39 1.01
N GLU A 196 2.71 -16.96 2.08
CA GLU A 196 1.27 -17.16 2.28
C GLU A 196 0.44 -16.07 1.59
N THR A 197 -0.87 -16.32 1.49
CA THR A 197 -1.85 -15.45 0.85
C THR A 197 -3.08 -15.25 1.71
N ALA A 198 -3.75 -14.12 1.55
CA ALA A 198 -5.09 -13.84 2.08
C ALA A 198 -6.00 -13.33 0.97
N GLU A 199 -7.32 -13.36 1.17
CA GLU A 199 -8.31 -12.81 0.24
C GLU A 199 -8.72 -11.41 0.72
N LEU A 200 -8.54 -10.41 -0.13
CA LEU A 200 -9.17 -9.10 0.00
C LEU A 200 -10.57 -9.20 -0.61
N ARG A 201 -11.60 -9.30 0.22
CA ARG A 201 -12.98 -9.34 -0.24
C ARG A 201 -13.52 -7.92 -0.40
N ILE A 202 -14.18 -7.68 -1.52
CA ILE A 202 -14.68 -6.37 -1.93
C ILE A 202 -16.18 -6.48 -2.17
N TYR A 203 -16.91 -5.57 -1.56
CA TYR A 203 -18.36 -5.45 -1.66
C TYR A 203 -18.70 -4.13 -2.32
N TYR A 204 -19.50 -4.17 -3.37
CA TYR A 204 -20.03 -3.00 -4.05
C TYR A 204 -21.55 -2.93 -3.88
N ASP A 205 -22.05 -1.79 -3.39
CA ASP A 205 -23.47 -1.52 -3.21
C ASP A 205 -24.00 -0.53 -4.26
N PRO A 206 -24.64 -1.01 -5.35
CA PRO A 206 -25.20 -0.13 -6.39
C PRO A 206 -26.36 0.73 -5.88
N ASN A 207 -26.96 0.40 -4.73
CA ASN A 207 -28.08 1.12 -4.14
C ASN A 207 -27.64 2.24 -3.18
N PHE A 208 -26.34 2.37 -2.89
CA PHE A 208 -25.81 3.44 -2.05
C PHE A 208 -26.08 4.83 -2.64
N HIS A 209 -25.91 4.97 -3.96
CA HIS A 209 -26.26 6.16 -4.73
C HIS A 209 -27.34 5.80 -5.75
N LYS A 210 -28.61 6.00 -5.38
CA LYS A 210 -29.78 5.53 -6.16
C LYS A 210 -29.78 5.96 -7.64
N ASP A 211 -29.28 7.17 -7.90
CA ASP A 211 -29.30 7.79 -9.23
C ASP A 211 -27.98 7.59 -10.00
N ALA A 212 -26.99 6.91 -9.44
CA ALA A 212 -25.69 6.74 -10.08
C ALA A 212 -25.81 5.80 -11.29
N ARG A 213 -25.28 6.23 -12.43
CA ARG A 213 -25.27 5.48 -13.70
C ARG A 213 -23.98 5.74 -14.47
N GLY A 214 -23.61 4.79 -15.33
CA GLY A 214 -22.45 4.89 -16.21
C GLY A 214 -21.16 4.32 -15.61
N PRO A 215 -20.00 4.59 -16.25
CA PRO A 215 -18.72 4.00 -15.88
C PRO A 215 -18.23 4.52 -14.53
N MET A 216 -17.72 3.62 -13.70
CA MET A 216 -17.21 3.91 -12.37
C MET A 216 -15.93 3.14 -12.09
N VAL A 217 -15.01 3.80 -11.40
CA VAL A 217 -13.83 3.19 -10.79
C VAL A 217 -13.93 3.41 -9.29
N ARG A 218 -13.74 2.35 -8.51
CA ARG A 218 -13.60 2.42 -7.05
C ARG A 218 -12.23 1.90 -6.68
N GLU A 219 -11.56 2.62 -5.80
CA GLU A 219 -10.21 2.29 -5.37
C GLU A 219 -10.25 1.75 -3.93
N ILE A 220 -9.43 0.74 -3.69
CA ILE A 220 -9.23 0.09 -2.41
C ILE A 220 -7.77 0.29 -2.03
N TYR A 221 -7.51 0.79 -0.83
CA TYR A 221 -6.18 0.98 -0.29
C TYR A 221 -5.96 0.00 0.86
N VAL A 222 -4.82 -0.70 0.82
CA VAL A 222 -4.39 -1.66 1.82
C VAL A 222 -3.09 -1.15 2.43
N SER A 223 -3.12 -0.81 3.72
CA SER A 223 -1.92 -0.42 4.47
C SER A 223 -1.27 -1.64 5.10
N SER A 224 0.06 -1.64 5.15
CA SER A 224 0.84 -2.71 5.72
C SER A 224 2.22 -2.26 6.20
N ASN A 225 2.93 -3.16 6.89
CA ASN A 225 4.32 -2.95 7.29
C ASN A 225 5.37 -3.19 6.17
N ASP A 226 4.99 -3.20 4.89
CA ASP A 226 5.96 -3.19 3.78
C ASP A 226 6.71 -1.85 3.75
N PRO A 227 8.03 -1.81 4.02
CA PRO A 227 8.77 -0.55 4.13
C PRO A 227 8.92 0.17 2.78
N VAL A 228 8.70 -0.50 1.66
CA VAL A 228 8.81 0.10 0.32
C VAL A 228 7.44 0.53 -0.18
N ASP A 229 6.44 -0.34 -0.07
CA ASP A 229 5.09 -0.12 -0.58
C ASP A 229 4.06 -0.21 0.58
N PRO A 230 4.09 0.72 1.56
CA PRO A 230 3.32 0.64 2.82
C PRO A 230 1.82 0.77 2.60
N VAL A 231 1.41 1.42 1.52
CA VAL A 231 0.02 1.49 1.07
C VAL A 231 0.00 1.11 -0.41
N VAL A 232 -0.66 -0.01 -0.71
CA VAL A 232 -0.90 -0.47 -2.08
C VAL A 232 -2.35 -0.33 -2.46
N LYS A 233 -2.61 -0.22 -3.77
CA LYS A 233 -3.92 0.04 -4.32
C LYS A 233 -4.38 -1.08 -5.24
N ALA A 234 -5.66 -1.41 -5.14
CA ALA A 234 -6.40 -2.13 -6.17
C ALA A 234 -7.63 -1.32 -6.60
N SER A 235 -8.21 -1.67 -7.75
CA SER A 235 -9.45 -1.07 -8.24
C SER A 235 -10.48 -2.09 -8.69
N ILE A 236 -11.75 -1.73 -8.51
CA ILE A 236 -12.86 -2.32 -9.25
C ILE A 236 -13.35 -1.31 -10.27
N GLU A 237 -13.66 -1.79 -11.47
CA GLU A 237 -14.29 -1.02 -12.53
C GLU A 237 -15.64 -1.64 -12.86
N LEU A 238 -16.61 -0.80 -13.19
CA LEU A 238 -17.94 -1.24 -13.56
C LEU A 238 -18.64 -0.21 -14.43
N ASN A 239 -19.72 -0.63 -15.08
CA ASN A 239 -20.71 0.25 -15.69
C ASN A 239 -22.05 0.06 -14.97
N GLN A 240 -22.49 1.06 -14.20
CA GLN A 240 -23.77 0.96 -13.51
C GLN A 240 -24.91 1.22 -14.48
N VAL A 241 -25.76 0.21 -14.65
CA VAL A 241 -26.95 0.23 -15.52
C VAL A 241 -28.22 0.27 -14.67
N ASP A 242 -29.38 0.30 -15.33
CA ASP A 242 -30.69 0.21 -14.65
C ASP A 242 -30.98 -1.17 -14.06
#